data_AF-A0A316X212-F1
#
_entry.id   AF-A0A316X212-F1
#
_cell.length_a   1.000
_cell.length_b   1.000
_cell.length_c   1.000
_cell.angle_alpha   90.00
_cell.angle_beta   90.00
_cell.angle_gamma   90.00
#
_symmetry.space_group_name_H-M   'P 1'
#
loop_
_entity.id
_entity.type
_entity.pdbx_description
1 polymer ?
#
loop_
_entity_poly.entity_id
_entity_poly.type
_entity_poly.pdbx_seq_one_letter_code
_entity_poly.pdbx_strand_id
1 'polypeptide(L)'
;MSTKALEFLTTDWESPQEEFNTGLVVFINHGGGRHLSRSYNTKGFTPQNLENLKYDLKKLLNIKDQDIRNFKLEKEKVPELPPHDLEIVLAENKDAFTKFLDEIEKDAKGGLKLYAQYPFLRSKECPNEFKILVSDAITAFDSYKAAHEELFTKVASVVEPQLTEVEIFNIANELLEDFQLNREIHEELKHYAENSEILGEHEIFADLKLDRSISAMTPAELSNRFNNLKSYVSRTKGKITKNKDPQKTEELKKELAGYEKEKDLVHKKLNEKE
;
A
#
# COMPACT_ATOMS: atom_id res chain seq x y z
N MET A 1 21.50 27.02 -34.30
CA MET A 1 21.92 25.76 -33.66
C MET A 1 20.70 25.10 -33.05
N SER A 2 20.56 23.77 -33.12
CA SER A 2 19.41 23.11 -32.48
C SER A 2 19.65 23.01 -30.98
N THR A 3 18.85 23.74 -30.20
CA THR A 3 18.87 23.71 -28.73
C THR A 3 18.59 22.30 -28.20
N LYS A 4 17.58 21.61 -28.76
CA LYS A 4 17.19 20.23 -28.38
C LYS A 4 18.29 19.19 -28.53
N ALA A 5 19.17 19.37 -29.51
CA ALA A 5 20.30 18.47 -29.73
C ALA A 5 21.45 18.71 -28.74
N LEU A 6 21.70 19.97 -28.39
CA LEU A 6 22.67 20.33 -27.35
C LEU A 6 22.17 19.94 -25.96
N GLU A 7 20.86 20.11 -25.70
CA GLU A 7 20.18 19.61 -24.50
C GLU A 7 20.40 18.10 -24.35
N PHE A 8 20.03 17.30 -25.36
CA PHE A 8 20.25 15.86 -25.36
C PHE A 8 21.70 15.45 -25.06
N LEU A 9 22.68 16.14 -25.67
CA LEU A 9 24.11 15.84 -25.51
C LEU A 9 24.71 16.28 -24.16
N THR A 10 24.00 17.10 -23.38
CA THR A 10 24.44 17.63 -22.07
C THR A 10 23.62 17.12 -20.89
N THR A 11 22.47 16.49 -21.14
CA THR A 11 21.64 15.84 -20.11
C THR A 11 22.34 14.59 -19.56
N ASP A 12 22.32 14.43 -18.24
CA ASP A 12 22.68 13.18 -17.56
C ASP A 12 21.46 12.25 -17.55
N TRP A 13 21.58 11.09 -18.18
CA TRP A 13 20.50 10.11 -18.35
C TRP A 13 20.63 8.98 -17.33
N GLU A 14 19.54 8.66 -16.62
CA GLU A 14 19.50 7.54 -15.67
C GLU A 14 19.42 6.17 -16.37
N SER A 15 18.80 6.14 -17.56
CA SER A 15 18.61 4.93 -18.36
C SER A 15 19.29 5.06 -19.75
N PRO A 16 20.31 4.23 -20.05
CA PRO A 16 20.98 4.23 -21.35
C PRO A 16 20.06 3.92 -22.55
N GLN A 17 18.98 3.19 -22.31
CA GLN A 17 18.00 2.85 -23.33
C GLN A 17 17.08 4.04 -23.66
N GLU A 18 16.71 4.83 -22.66
CA GLU A 18 15.92 6.06 -22.84
C GLU A 18 16.75 7.14 -23.53
N GLU A 19 18.03 7.23 -23.18
CA GLU A 19 19.00 8.09 -23.85
C GLU A 19 19.07 7.76 -25.35
N PHE A 20 19.19 6.48 -25.70
CA PHE A 20 19.23 6.05 -27.11
C PHE A 20 17.95 6.39 -27.87
N ASN A 21 16.79 6.10 -27.29
CA ASN A 21 15.50 6.36 -27.91
C ASN A 21 15.27 7.86 -28.13
N THR A 22 15.61 8.68 -27.13
CA THR A 22 15.48 10.14 -27.21
C THR A 22 16.45 10.73 -28.23
N GLY A 23 17.71 10.27 -28.23
CA GLY A 23 18.71 10.65 -29.23
C GLY A 23 18.28 10.28 -30.66
N LEU A 24 17.60 9.15 -30.84
CA LEU A 24 17.12 8.70 -32.16
C LEU A 24 15.98 9.58 -32.66
N VAL A 25 15.07 9.98 -31.77
CA VAL A 25 14.00 10.95 -32.10
C VAL A 25 14.59 12.30 -32.50
N VAL A 26 15.57 12.80 -31.75
CA VAL A 26 16.29 14.05 -32.09
C VAL A 26 16.98 13.92 -33.45
N PHE A 27 17.67 12.81 -33.70
CA PHE A 27 18.33 12.53 -34.98
C PHE A 27 17.35 12.52 -36.16
N ILE A 28 16.20 11.86 -36.02
CA ILE A 28 15.15 11.81 -37.05
C ILE A 28 14.56 13.20 -37.30
N ASN A 29 14.23 13.94 -36.25
CA ASN A 29 13.62 15.27 -36.35
C ASN A 29 14.53 16.30 -37.02
N HIS A 30 15.85 16.11 -36.94
CA HIS A 30 16.83 16.95 -37.61
C HIS A 30 17.21 16.48 -39.02
N GLY A 31 16.48 15.53 -39.59
CA GLY A 31 16.72 15.07 -40.97
C GLY A 31 17.80 13.99 -41.07
N GLY A 32 17.99 13.19 -40.01
CA GLY A 32 18.83 12.01 -40.02
C GLY A 32 18.56 11.12 -41.23
N GLY A 33 19.63 10.68 -41.90
CA GLY A 33 19.52 9.92 -43.14
C GLY A 33 18.60 8.69 -42.98
N ARG A 34 17.61 8.56 -43.86
CA ARG A 34 16.56 7.52 -43.78
C ARG A 34 17.10 6.09 -43.59
N HIS A 35 18.26 5.79 -44.17
CA HIS A 35 18.95 4.51 -44.02
C HIS A 35 19.54 4.30 -42.62
N LEU A 36 20.15 5.33 -42.04
CA LEU A 36 20.72 5.29 -40.68
C LEU A 36 19.60 5.18 -39.65
N SER A 37 18.56 6.00 -39.76
CA SER A 37 17.40 5.96 -38.85
C SER A 37 16.71 4.59 -38.86
N ARG A 38 16.62 3.94 -40.04
CA ARG A 38 16.14 2.56 -40.13
C ARG A 38 17.10 1.57 -39.49
N SER A 39 18.40 1.69 -39.73
CA SER A 39 19.39 0.79 -39.13
C SER A 39 19.41 0.88 -37.61
N TYR A 40 19.27 2.08 -37.04
CA TYR A 40 19.20 2.27 -35.59
C TYR A 40 17.92 1.68 -35.01
N ASN A 41 16.77 1.88 -35.69
CA ASN A 41 15.50 1.26 -35.29
C ASN A 41 15.51 -0.27 -35.35
N THR A 42 16.14 -0.87 -36.36
CA THR A 42 16.17 -2.34 -36.50
C THR A 42 17.18 -3.02 -35.57
N LYS A 43 18.30 -2.36 -35.28
CA LYS A 43 19.35 -2.91 -34.40
C LYS A 43 19.09 -2.64 -32.93
N GLY A 44 18.30 -1.61 -32.62
CA GLY A 44 17.98 -1.22 -31.25
C GLY A 44 19.18 -0.71 -30.46
N PHE A 45 18.96 -0.57 -29.16
CA PHE A 45 19.95 -0.08 -28.21
C PHE A 45 21.11 -1.07 -28.05
N THR A 46 22.32 -0.57 -28.29
CA THR A 46 23.58 -1.16 -27.80
C THR A 46 24.50 0.00 -27.42
N PRO A 47 25.47 -0.19 -26.49
CA PRO A 47 26.40 0.86 -26.10
C PRO A 47 27.15 1.46 -27.30
N GLN A 48 27.56 0.61 -28.24
CA GLN A 48 28.23 1.04 -29.47
C GLN A 48 27.31 1.85 -30.39
N ASN A 49 26.03 1.45 -30.53
CA ASN A 49 25.08 2.19 -31.35
C ASN A 49 24.74 3.56 -30.76
N LEU A 50 24.71 3.68 -29.43
CA LEU A 50 24.51 4.96 -28.75
C LEU A 50 25.67 5.93 -29.04
N GLU A 51 26.91 5.46 -28.95
CA GLU A 51 28.08 6.27 -29.31
C GLU A 51 28.06 6.70 -30.78
N ASN A 52 27.74 5.77 -31.68
CA ASN A 52 27.63 6.05 -33.11
C ASN A 52 26.51 7.06 -33.40
N LEU A 53 25.37 6.94 -32.72
CA LEU A 53 24.24 7.86 -32.84
C LEU A 53 24.62 9.27 -32.36
N LYS A 54 25.31 9.39 -31.22
CA LYS A 54 25.82 10.69 -30.72
C LYS A 54 26.81 11.31 -31.71
N TYR A 55 27.71 10.50 -32.28
CA TYR A 55 28.67 10.95 -33.29
C TYR A 55 27.98 11.45 -34.56
N ASP A 56 27.04 10.68 -35.09
CA ASP A 56 26.27 11.03 -36.29
C ASP A 56 25.44 12.29 -36.08
N LEU A 57 24.85 12.46 -34.88
CA LEU A 57 24.08 13.63 -34.49
C LEU A 57 24.98 14.89 -34.40
N LYS A 58 26.16 14.78 -33.78
CA LYS A 58 27.16 15.87 -33.77
C LYS A 58 27.58 16.26 -35.19
N LYS A 59 27.85 15.28 -36.05
CA LYS A 59 28.26 15.50 -37.44
C LYS A 59 27.16 16.14 -38.28
N LEU A 60 25.92 15.68 -38.12
CA LEU A 60 24.75 16.20 -38.85
C LEU A 60 24.50 17.67 -38.53
N LEU A 61 24.57 18.04 -37.26
CA LEU A 61 24.29 19.41 -36.78
C LEU A 61 25.54 20.30 -36.70
N ASN A 62 26.71 19.78 -37.11
CA ASN A 62 28.01 20.45 -37.01
C ASN A 62 28.32 20.99 -35.60
N ILE A 63 27.98 20.22 -34.57
CA ILE A 63 28.19 20.54 -33.17
C ILE A 63 29.62 20.17 -32.78
N LYS A 64 30.39 21.14 -32.30
CA LYS A 64 31.74 20.90 -31.75
C LYS A 64 31.66 20.60 -30.27
N ASP A 65 32.67 19.93 -29.74
CA ASP A 65 32.75 19.67 -28.29
C ASP A 65 32.85 20.96 -27.46
N GLN A 66 33.31 22.06 -28.04
CA GLN A 66 33.27 23.39 -27.42
C GLN A 66 31.85 23.91 -27.23
N ASP A 67 30.94 23.63 -28.16
CA ASP A 67 29.55 24.06 -28.08
C ASP A 67 28.81 23.32 -26.97
N ILE A 68 29.10 22.03 -26.78
CA ILE A 68 28.57 21.19 -25.69
C ILE A 68 29.06 21.70 -24.33
N ARG A 69 30.36 22.04 -24.22
CA ARG A 69 30.95 22.55 -22.97
C ARG A 69 30.43 23.93 -22.56
N ASN A 70 30.13 24.77 -23.54
CA ASN A 70 29.65 26.14 -23.31
C ASN A 70 28.13 26.22 -23.18
N PHE A 71 27.41 25.13 -23.52
CA PHE A 71 25.97 25.07 -23.41
C PHE A 71 25.55 24.94 -21.94
N LYS A 72 24.78 25.94 -21.46
CA LYS A 72 24.08 25.86 -20.19
C LYS A 72 22.64 25.51 -20.48
N LEU A 73 22.18 24.37 -19.98
CA LEU A 73 20.78 24.02 -19.93
C LEU A 73 20.04 25.11 -19.14
N GLU A 74 19.35 26.00 -19.84
CA GLU A 74 18.24 26.72 -19.22
C GLU A 74 17.18 25.67 -18.94
N LYS A 75 17.20 25.12 -17.72
CA LYS A 75 16.07 24.32 -17.24
C LYS A 75 14.85 25.19 -17.50
N GLU A 76 13.91 24.70 -18.32
CA GLU A 76 12.58 25.30 -18.36
C GLU A 76 12.19 25.50 -16.90
N LYS A 77 11.86 26.74 -16.55
CA LYS A 77 11.21 27.01 -15.28
C LYS A 77 9.92 26.19 -15.34
N VAL A 78 9.98 24.95 -14.86
CA VAL A 78 8.87 24.34 -14.14
C VAL A 78 8.37 25.50 -13.29
N PRO A 79 7.10 25.93 -13.41
CA PRO A 79 6.60 26.89 -12.46
C PRO A 79 6.95 26.30 -11.10
N GLU A 80 7.93 26.91 -10.42
CA GLU A 80 8.02 26.79 -8.99
C GLU A 80 6.64 27.27 -8.58
N LEU A 81 5.77 26.31 -8.28
CA LEU A 81 4.77 26.54 -7.26
C LEU A 81 5.57 27.28 -6.19
N PRO A 82 5.18 28.52 -5.84
CA PRO A 82 5.88 29.23 -4.79
C PRO A 82 6.07 28.23 -3.65
N PRO A 83 7.17 28.29 -2.88
CA PRO A 83 7.21 27.60 -1.61
C PRO A 83 6.05 28.20 -0.81
N HIS A 84 4.87 27.62 -0.99
CA HIS A 84 3.77 27.77 -0.10
C HIS A 84 4.28 26.95 1.05
N ASP A 85 5.05 27.63 1.91
CA ASP A 85 5.28 27.19 3.27
C ASP A 85 3.91 26.68 3.71
N LEU A 86 3.84 25.40 4.10
CA LEU A 86 2.61 24.80 4.60
C LEU A 86 1.98 25.72 5.66
N GLU A 87 2.81 26.50 6.37
CA GLU A 87 2.43 27.59 7.26
C GLU A 87 1.60 28.71 6.61
N ILE A 88 1.93 29.18 5.41
CA ILE A 88 1.17 30.22 4.68
C ILE A 88 -0.19 29.66 4.22
N VAL A 89 -0.21 28.45 3.65
CA VAL A 89 -1.47 27.81 3.20
C VAL A 89 -2.36 27.46 4.39
N LEU A 90 -1.78 26.97 5.49
CA LEU A 90 -2.52 26.81 6.74
C LEU A 90 -2.94 28.16 7.29
N ALA A 91 -2.12 29.21 7.27
CA ALA A 91 -2.50 30.53 7.80
C ALA A 91 -3.67 31.15 7.02
N GLU A 92 -3.63 31.09 5.70
CA GLU A 92 -4.68 31.63 4.83
C GLU A 92 -5.98 30.82 4.91
N ASN A 93 -5.88 29.50 5.09
CA ASN A 93 -7.05 28.61 5.15
C ASN A 93 -7.48 28.23 6.57
N LYS A 94 -6.73 28.59 7.61
CA LYS A 94 -7.08 28.36 9.03
C LYS A 94 -8.42 28.99 9.34
N ASP A 95 -8.66 30.21 8.86
CA ASP A 95 -9.92 30.91 9.08
C ASP A 95 -11.09 30.26 8.34
N ALA A 96 -10.86 29.72 7.14
CA ALA A 96 -11.88 28.99 6.40
C ALA A 96 -12.20 27.64 7.06
N PHE A 97 -11.17 26.92 7.53
CA PHE A 97 -11.31 25.63 8.20
C PHE A 97 -11.94 25.78 9.60
N THR A 98 -11.54 26.79 10.36
CA THR A 98 -12.13 27.10 11.68
C THR A 98 -13.58 27.57 11.57
N LYS A 99 -13.91 28.41 10.59
CA LYS A 99 -15.32 28.78 10.32
C LYS A 99 -16.15 27.57 9.93
N PHE A 100 -15.63 26.70 9.07
CA PHE A 100 -16.29 25.44 8.72
C PHE A 100 -16.51 24.56 9.96
N LEU A 101 -15.47 24.35 10.77
CA LEU A 101 -15.59 23.62 12.03
C LEU A 101 -16.60 24.29 12.96
N ASP A 102 -16.67 25.62 12.98
CA ASP A 102 -17.57 26.35 13.84
C ASP A 102 -19.04 26.29 13.40
N GLU A 103 -19.28 26.18 12.10
CA GLU A 103 -20.57 26.00 11.46
C GLU A 103 -21.10 24.56 11.53
N ILE A 104 -20.23 23.58 11.82
CA ILE A 104 -20.66 22.21 12.10
C ILE A 104 -21.54 22.18 13.36
N GLU A 105 -22.66 21.47 13.26
CA GLU A 105 -23.62 21.29 14.35
C GLU A 105 -22.94 20.83 15.65
N LYS A 106 -23.40 21.32 16.81
CA LYS A 106 -22.77 21.00 18.12
C LYS A 106 -22.69 19.49 18.40
N ASP A 107 -23.63 18.71 17.88
CA ASP A 107 -23.59 17.25 17.99
C ASP A 107 -22.50 16.61 17.13
N ALA A 108 -22.18 17.21 15.98
CA ALA A 108 -21.05 16.81 15.14
C ALA A 108 -19.69 17.34 15.67
N LYS A 109 -19.67 18.44 16.44
CA LYS A 109 -18.50 18.89 17.22
C LYS A 109 -18.20 18.00 18.44
N GLY A 110 -19.16 17.22 18.92
CA GLY A 110 -19.05 16.37 20.12
C GLY A 110 -18.18 15.12 19.96
N GLY A 111 -17.42 15.01 18.86
CA GLY A 111 -16.78 13.79 18.40
C GLY A 111 -17.79 12.83 17.77
N LEU A 112 -17.34 11.99 16.85
CA LEU A 112 -18.13 10.86 16.35
C LEU A 112 -18.39 9.91 17.51
N LYS A 113 -19.50 10.12 18.21
CA LYS A 113 -19.93 9.21 19.27
C LYS A 113 -20.30 7.90 18.58
N LEU A 114 -19.45 6.88 18.68
CA LEU A 114 -19.68 5.55 18.09
C LEU A 114 -21.08 5.02 18.45
N TYR A 115 -21.56 5.29 19.67
CA TYR A 115 -22.91 4.93 20.09
C TYR A 115 -24.05 5.69 19.41
N ALA A 116 -23.80 6.88 18.88
CA ALA A 116 -24.76 7.63 18.08
C ALA A 116 -24.79 7.10 16.63
N GLN A 117 -23.62 6.75 16.09
CA GLN A 117 -23.49 6.16 14.76
C GLN A 117 -24.00 4.71 14.71
N TYR A 118 -23.79 3.96 15.80
CA TYR A 118 -24.18 2.57 15.95
C TYR A 118 -25.06 2.38 17.19
N PRO A 119 -26.38 2.69 17.11
CA PRO A 119 -27.29 2.63 18.25
C PRO A 119 -27.37 1.25 18.91
N PHE A 120 -27.16 0.17 18.13
CA PHE A 120 -27.21 -1.20 18.62
C PHE A 120 -26.17 -1.49 19.70
N LEU A 121 -25.06 -0.74 19.77
CA LEU A 121 -24.04 -0.91 20.81
C LEU A 121 -24.56 -0.63 22.23
N ARG A 122 -25.68 0.09 22.37
CA ARG A 122 -26.37 0.30 23.66
C ARG A 122 -27.47 -0.72 23.93
N SER A 123 -27.81 -1.55 22.93
CA SER A 123 -28.81 -2.60 23.09
C SER A 123 -28.26 -3.73 23.96
N LYS A 124 -29.17 -4.39 24.70
CA LYS A 124 -28.85 -5.62 25.42
C LYS A 124 -28.61 -6.81 24.49
N GLU A 125 -29.10 -6.72 23.26
CA GLU A 125 -28.97 -7.75 22.22
C GLU A 125 -27.65 -7.64 21.44
N CYS A 126 -26.81 -6.64 21.74
CA CYS A 126 -25.52 -6.47 21.08
C CYS A 126 -24.58 -7.67 21.38
N PRO A 127 -24.06 -8.35 20.35
CA PRO A 127 -23.01 -9.35 20.50
C PRO A 127 -21.82 -8.80 21.29
N ASN A 128 -21.21 -9.65 22.12
CA ASN A 128 -20.08 -9.24 22.96
C ASN A 128 -18.84 -8.96 22.11
N GLU A 129 -18.70 -9.65 20.99
CA GLU A 129 -17.66 -9.50 19.99
C GLU A 129 -17.60 -8.05 19.49
N PHE A 130 -18.74 -7.42 19.20
CA PHE A 130 -18.76 -6.02 18.78
C PHE A 130 -18.33 -5.04 19.87
N LYS A 131 -18.54 -5.37 21.16
CA LYS A 131 -18.04 -4.53 22.26
C LYS A 131 -16.52 -4.59 22.36
N ILE A 132 -15.95 -5.76 22.11
CA ILE A 132 -14.49 -5.96 22.04
C ILE A 132 -13.95 -5.19 20.84
N LEU A 133 -14.53 -5.36 19.65
CA LEU A 133 -14.14 -4.64 18.43
C LEU A 133 -14.17 -3.13 18.61
N VAL A 134 -15.21 -2.58 19.26
CA VAL A 134 -15.28 -1.14 19.54
C VAL A 134 -14.15 -0.68 20.46
N SER A 135 -13.76 -1.49 21.44
CA SER A 135 -12.60 -1.20 22.29
C SER A 135 -11.29 -1.21 21.48
N ASP A 136 -11.14 -2.19 20.59
CA ASP A 136 -9.97 -2.33 19.73
C ASP A 136 -9.90 -1.18 18.71
N ALA A 137 -11.03 -0.75 18.14
CA ALA A 137 -11.12 0.40 17.23
C ALA A 137 -10.72 1.72 17.90
N ILE A 138 -11.15 1.94 19.15
CA ILE A 138 -10.72 3.12 19.93
C ILE A 138 -9.20 3.08 20.12
N THR A 139 -8.66 1.93 20.49
CA THR A 139 -7.22 1.75 20.72
C THR A 139 -6.43 1.98 19.44
N ALA A 140 -6.83 1.36 18.32
CA ALA A 140 -6.20 1.51 17.02
C ALA A 140 -6.27 2.97 16.52
N PHE A 141 -7.38 3.67 16.76
CA PHE A 141 -7.51 5.08 16.40
C PHE A 141 -6.56 5.98 17.21
N ASP A 142 -6.45 5.74 18.53
CA ASP A 142 -5.56 6.50 19.39
C ASP A 142 -4.08 6.24 19.04
N SER A 143 -3.71 4.99 18.76
CA SER A 143 -2.37 4.61 18.27
C SER A 143 -2.06 5.23 16.91
N TYR A 144 -2.99 5.13 15.95
CA TYR A 144 -2.90 5.79 14.64
C TYR A 144 -2.64 7.28 14.77
N LYS A 145 -3.40 7.96 15.65
CA LYS A 145 -3.26 9.40 15.87
C LYS A 145 -1.90 9.75 16.45
N ALA A 146 -1.43 8.99 17.44
CA ALA A 146 -0.12 9.18 18.05
C ALA A 146 1.01 8.96 17.04
N ALA A 147 0.97 7.88 16.26
CA ALA A 147 1.95 7.58 15.22
C ALA A 147 1.95 8.64 14.11
N HIS A 148 0.76 9.14 13.74
CA HIS A 148 0.62 10.22 12.76
C HIS A 148 1.22 11.53 13.28
N GLU A 149 0.94 11.91 14.52
CA GLU A 149 1.54 13.09 15.16
C GLU A 149 3.07 12.95 15.26
N GLU A 150 3.57 11.76 15.59
CA GLU A 150 5.00 11.46 15.67
C GLU A 150 5.69 11.58 14.30
N LEU A 151 5.14 10.95 13.26
CA LEU A 151 5.64 11.08 11.90
C LEU A 151 5.59 12.52 11.43
N PHE A 152 4.46 13.21 11.63
CA PHE A 152 4.30 14.59 11.18
C PHE A 152 5.29 15.52 11.91
N THR A 153 5.43 15.41 13.23
CA THR A 153 6.35 16.26 14.00
C THR A 153 7.81 15.99 13.64
N LYS A 154 8.21 14.74 13.43
CA LYS A 154 9.61 14.35 13.16
C LYS A 154 10.03 14.46 11.70
N VAL A 155 9.09 14.37 10.75
CA VAL A 155 9.35 14.49 9.30
C VAL A 155 9.09 15.91 8.79
N ALA A 156 8.08 16.62 9.32
CA ALA A 156 7.77 17.99 8.88
C ALA A 156 8.57 19.09 9.60
N SER A 157 9.33 18.76 10.65
CA SER A 157 10.27 19.73 11.24
C SER A 157 11.41 20.00 10.24
N VAL A 158 11.43 21.20 9.69
CA VAL A 158 12.40 21.72 8.70
C VAL A 158 13.87 21.68 9.20
N VAL A 159 14.08 21.42 10.49
CA VAL A 159 15.40 21.33 11.13
C VAL A 159 15.81 19.86 11.25
N GLU A 160 16.24 19.29 10.13
CA GLU A 160 16.83 17.95 9.97
C GLU A 160 15.94 16.76 10.43
N PRO A 161 15.64 15.78 9.55
CA PRO A 161 14.90 14.60 9.95
C PRO A 161 15.68 13.84 11.05
N GLN A 162 15.11 13.78 12.25
CA GLN A 162 15.74 13.11 13.39
C GLN A 162 15.69 11.58 13.29
N LEU A 163 14.82 11.06 12.41
CA LEU A 163 14.61 9.63 12.22
C LEU A 163 15.32 9.13 10.95
N THR A 164 15.84 7.92 11.04
CA THR A 164 16.33 7.19 9.87
C THR A 164 15.18 6.73 8.98
N GLU A 165 15.45 6.49 7.69
CA GLU A 165 14.44 5.98 6.74
C GLU A 165 13.77 4.67 7.23
N VAL A 166 14.53 3.83 7.94
CA VAL A 166 14.03 2.57 8.51
C VAL A 166 13.03 2.80 9.64
N GLU A 167 13.29 3.77 10.51
CA GLU A 167 12.38 4.10 11.62
C GLU A 167 11.10 4.76 11.09
N ILE A 168 11.22 5.65 10.09
CA ILE A 168 10.06 6.24 9.40
C ILE A 168 9.19 5.14 8.78
N PHE A 169 9.82 4.17 8.10
CA PHE A 169 9.10 3.04 7.50
C PHE A 169 8.35 2.21 8.55
N ASN A 170 8.97 1.92 9.69
CA ASN A 170 8.32 1.13 10.75
C ASN A 170 7.10 1.87 11.33
N ILE A 171 7.25 3.15 11.66
CA ILE A 171 6.13 3.95 12.20
C ILE A 171 5.03 4.11 11.14
N ALA A 172 5.40 4.28 9.87
CA ALA A 172 4.43 4.35 8.77
C ALA A 172 3.67 3.03 8.57
N ASN A 173 4.33 1.88 8.72
CA ASN A 173 3.65 0.58 8.65
C ASN A 173 2.70 0.38 9.82
N GLU A 174 3.13 0.68 11.05
CA GLU A 174 2.28 0.59 12.23
C GLU A 174 1.04 1.48 12.08
N LEU A 175 1.23 2.72 11.62
CA LEU A 175 0.14 3.63 11.29
C LEU A 175 -0.83 3.05 10.25
N LEU A 176 -0.30 2.41 9.19
CA LEU A 176 -1.12 1.79 8.16
C LEU A 176 -1.88 0.56 8.67
N GLU A 177 -1.25 -0.26 9.50
CA GLU A 177 -1.87 -1.43 10.13
C GLU A 177 -3.02 -1.01 11.05
N ASP A 178 -2.79 -0.03 11.93
CA ASP A 178 -3.82 0.52 12.82
C ASP A 178 -4.99 1.16 12.04
N PHE A 179 -4.67 1.87 10.96
CA PHE A 179 -5.68 2.46 10.09
C PHE A 179 -6.54 1.39 9.40
N GLN A 180 -5.90 0.34 8.88
CA GLN A 180 -6.59 -0.78 8.23
C GLN A 180 -7.47 -1.52 9.23
N LEU A 181 -6.93 -1.87 10.39
CA LEU A 181 -7.67 -2.54 11.47
C LEU A 181 -8.90 -1.73 11.88
N ASN A 182 -8.74 -0.43 12.15
CA ASN A 182 -9.86 0.43 12.53
C ASN A 182 -10.92 0.49 11.42
N ARG A 183 -10.50 0.54 10.15
CA ARG A 183 -11.42 0.55 9.01
C ARG A 183 -12.21 -0.76 8.89
N GLU A 184 -11.55 -1.90 9.01
CA GLU A 184 -12.20 -3.23 8.97
C GLU A 184 -13.26 -3.36 10.06
N ILE A 185 -12.96 -2.89 11.27
CA ILE A 185 -13.92 -2.88 12.38
C ILE A 185 -15.13 -2.00 12.03
N HIS A 186 -14.91 -0.82 11.44
CA HIS A 186 -16.00 0.06 11.03
C HIS A 186 -16.86 -0.53 9.91
N GLU A 187 -16.27 -1.30 8.99
CA GLU A 187 -16.99 -2.02 7.94
C GLU A 187 -17.91 -3.10 8.53
N GLU A 188 -17.42 -3.88 9.50
CA GLU A 188 -18.22 -4.84 10.28
C GLU A 188 -19.39 -4.17 11.02
N LEU A 189 -19.11 -3.10 11.76
CA LEU A 189 -20.13 -2.37 12.53
C LEU A 189 -21.20 -1.77 11.62
N LYS A 190 -20.79 -1.25 10.45
CA LYS A 190 -21.72 -0.69 9.45
C LYS A 190 -22.58 -1.78 8.83
N HIS A 191 -22.00 -2.92 8.45
CA HIS A 191 -22.76 -4.04 7.90
C HIS A 191 -23.79 -4.55 8.91
N TYR A 192 -23.42 -4.68 10.19
CA TYR A 192 -24.36 -5.09 11.23
C TYR A 192 -25.46 -4.05 11.46
N ALA A 193 -25.14 -2.75 11.40
CA ALA A 193 -26.15 -1.70 11.50
C ALA A 193 -27.18 -1.73 10.37
N GLU A 194 -26.77 -2.06 9.15
CA GLU A 194 -27.63 -2.08 7.96
C GLU A 194 -28.42 -3.39 7.82
N ASN A 195 -27.76 -4.54 8.04
CA ASN A 195 -28.31 -5.86 7.74
C ASN A 195 -28.69 -6.67 9.00
N SER A 196 -28.30 -6.21 10.20
CA SER A 196 -28.40 -6.97 11.46
C SER A 196 -27.74 -8.36 11.41
N GLU A 197 -26.80 -8.54 10.48
CA GLU A 197 -26.01 -9.76 10.30
C GLU A 197 -24.52 -9.43 10.40
N ILE A 198 -23.76 -10.33 11.03
CA ILE A 198 -22.30 -10.22 11.15
C ILE A 198 -21.68 -10.44 9.76
N LEU A 199 -20.80 -9.56 9.30
CA LEU A 199 -20.10 -9.74 8.02
C LEU A 199 -19.09 -10.89 8.17
N GLY A 200 -18.26 -10.86 9.21
CA GLY A 200 -17.38 -11.95 9.59
C GLY A 200 -16.07 -12.02 8.80
N GLU A 201 -15.61 -10.86 8.31
CA GLU A 201 -14.30 -10.66 7.72
C GLU A 201 -13.22 -10.48 8.78
N HIS A 202 -13.51 -9.78 9.87
CA HIS A 202 -12.55 -9.52 10.94
C HIS A 202 -12.15 -10.81 11.69
N GLU A 203 -10.90 -10.88 12.16
CA GLU A 203 -10.30 -12.08 12.76
C GLU A 203 -11.07 -12.62 13.98
N ILE A 204 -11.67 -11.74 14.79
CA ILE A 204 -12.53 -12.14 15.93
C ILE A 204 -13.68 -13.05 15.50
N PHE A 205 -14.15 -12.91 14.25
CA PHE A 205 -15.21 -13.74 13.67
C PHE A 205 -14.67 -14.91 12.82
N ALA A 206 -13.38 -15.24 12.90
CA ALA A 206 -12.79 -16.34 12.15
C ALA A 206 -13.53 -17.67 12.36
N ASP A 207 -13.96 -17.96 13.59
CA ASP A 207 -14.73 -19.16 13.92
C ASP A 207 -16.11 -19.14 13.22
N LEU A 208 -16.80 -17.99 13.21
CA LEU A 208 -18.08 -17.78 12.52
C LEU A 208 -17.95 -17.92 10.99
N LYS A 209 -16.87 -17.37 10.42
CA LYS A 209 -16.54 -17.50 9.00
C LYS A 209 -16.29 -18.95 8.62
N LEU A 210 -15.56 -19.67 9.47
CA LEU A 210 -15.26 -21.08 9.30
C LEU A 210 -16.54 -21.92 9.37
N ASP A 211 -17.43 -21.66 10.33
CA ASP A 211 -18.73 -22.34 10.45
C ASP A 211 -19.64 -22.09 9.24
N ARG A 212 -19.69 -20.86 8.73
CA ARG A 212 -20.43 -20.52 7.50
C ARG A 212 -19.86 -21.26 6.28
N SER A 213 -18.54 -21.27 6.14
CA SER A 213 -17.84 -21.99 5.07
C SER A 213 -18.13 -23.49 5.10
N ILE A 214 -18.02 -24.13 6.26
CA ILE A 214 -18.34 -25.55 6.46
C ILE A 214 -19.83 -25.81 6.18
N SER A 215 -20.72 -24.94 6.63
CA SER A 215 -22.17 -25.11 6.43
C SER A 215 -22.56 -25.04 4.94
N ALA A 216 -21.88 -24.20 4.17
CA ALA A 216 -22.04 -24.08 2.72
C ALA A 216 -21.50 -25.29 1.93
N MET A 217 -20.57 -26.08 2.49
CA MET A 217 -20.04 -27.27 1.83
C MET A 217 -21.10 -28.38 1.70
N THR A 218 -21.03 -29.11 0.59
CA THR A 218 -21.84 -30.32 0.34
C THR A 218 -21.39 -31.51 1.21
N PRO A 219 -22.22 -32.54 1.44
CA PRO A 219 -21.83 -33.71 2.24
C PRO A 219 -20.58 -34.42 1.71
N ALA A 220 -20.40 -34.48 0.39
CA ALA A 220 -19.23 -35.07 -0.25
C ALA A 220 -17.95 -34.24 0.02
N GLU A 221 -18.05 -32.90 -0.06
CA GLU A 221 -16.96 -31.99 0.25
C GLU A 221 -16.58 -32.01 1.73
N LEU A 222 -17.58 -32.08 2.63
CA LEU A 222 -17.36 -32.24 4.07
C LEU A 222 -16.57 -33.50 4.40
N SER A 223 -16.95 -34.64 3.80
CA SER A 223 -16.24 -35.92 4.01
C SER A 223 -14.81 -35.86 3.49
N ASN A 224 -14.59 -35.27 2.31
CA ASN A 224 -13.25 -35.07 1.75
C ASN A 224 -12.41 -34.13 2.62
N ARG A 225 -12.97 -33.01 3.08
CA ARG A 225 -12.30 -32.06 3.96
C ARG A 225 -11.92 -32.70 5.29
N PHE A 226 -12.82 -33.48 5.89
CA PHE A 226 -12.54 -34.24 7.11
C PHE A 226 -11.37 -35.22 6.96
N ASN A 227 -11.32 -35.96 5.86
CA ASN A 227 -10.23 -36.90 5.59
C ASN A 227 -8.88 -36.19 5.34
N ASN A 228 -8.90 -35.06 4.65
CA ASN A 228 -7.71 -34.22 4.46
C ASN A 228 -7.20 -33.66 5.79
N LEU A 229 -8.11 -33.12 6.63
CA LEU A 229 -7.77 -32.60 7.95
C LEU A 229 -7.19 -33.67 8.88
N LYS A 230 -7.67 -34.92 8.85
CA LYS A 230 -7.03 -36.04 9.57
C LYS A 230 -5.56 -36.21 9.16
N SER A 231 -5.27 -36.13 7.85
CA SER A 231 -3.92 -36.25 7.33
C SER A 231 -3.05 -35.07 7.78
N TYR A 232 -3.58 -33.85 7.72
CA TYR A 232 -2.86 -32.63 8.12
C TYR A 232 -2.54 -32.64 9.61
N VAL A 233 -3.51 -32.93 10.48
CA VAL A 233 -3.28 -33.06 11.93
C VAL A 233 -2.18 -34.08 12.23
N SER A 234 -2.20 -35.25 11.57
CA SER A 234 -1.18 -36.29 11.78
C SER A 234 0.21 -35.84 11.33
N ARG A 235 0.31 -35.22 10.14
CA ARG A 235 1.58 -34.68 9.60
C ARG A 235 2.13 -33.57 10.48
N THR A 236 1.30 -32.64 10.94
CA THR A 236 1.71 -31.52 11.79
C THR A 236 2.14 -32.00 13.18
N LYS A 237 1.44 -32.98 13.78
CA LYS A 237 1.91 -33.68 14.99
C LYS A 237 3.28 -34.31 14.80
N GLY A 238 3.50 -34.97 13.66
CA GLY A 238 4.81 -35.55 13.31
C GLY A 238 5.92 -34.52 13.08
N LYS A 239 5.59 -33.30 12.63
CA LYS A 239 6.55 -32.19 12.51
C LYS A 239 6.90 -31.62 13.88
N ILE A 240 5.92 -31.42 14.77
CA ILE A 240 6.13 -30.95 16.15
C ILE A 240 7.09 -31.86 16.91
N THR A 241 6.94 -33.19 16.79
CA THR A 241 7.81 -34.14 17.50
C THR A 241 9.23 -34.21 16.96
N LYS A 242 9.45 -33.84 15.70
CA LYS A 242 10.76 -33.88 15.03
C LYS A 242 11.50 -32.54 15.09
N ASN A 243 10.80 -31.44 15.30
CA ASN A 243 11.38 -30.10 15.29
C ASN A 243 11.99 -29.78 16.66
N LYS A 244 13.20 -29.21 16.66
CA LYS A 244 13.93 -28.83 17.89
C LYS A 244 13.89 -27.33 18.17
N ASP A 245 13.43 -26.54 17.21
CA ASP A 245 13.31 -25.08 17.34
C ASP A 245 12.05 -24.72 18.16
N PRO A 246 12.17 -24.01 19.30
CA PRO A 246 11.02 -23.67 20.15
C PRO A 246 10.01 -22.74 19.45
N GLN A 247 10.46 -21.72 18.72
CA GLN A 247 9.57 -20.78 18.00
C GLN A 247 8.75 -21.47 16.90
N LYS A 248 9.39 -22.24 16.01
CA LYS A 248 8.68 -23.00 14.98
C LYS A 248 7.76 -24.06 15.57
N THR A 249 8.09 -24.57 16.75
CA THR A 249 7.22 -25.54 17.45
C THR A 249 5.95 -24.87 17.98
N GLU A 250 6.01 -23.60 18.41
CA GLU A 250 4.82 -22.83 18.80
C GLU A 250 3.92 -22.49 17.62
N GLU A 251 4.50 -22.08 16.49
CA GLU A 251 3.75 -21.86 15.23
C GLU A 251 3.02 -23.13 14.78
N LEU A 252 3.72 -24.27 14.76
CA LEU A 252 3.13 -25.56 14.40
C LEU A 252 2.03 -26.00 15.39
N LYS A 253 2.13 -25.64 16.67
CA LYS A 253 1.08 -25.90 17.67
C LYS A 253 -0.15 -25.05 17.42
N LYS A 254 0.01 -23.76 17.07
CA LYS A 254 -1.12 -22.89 16.68
C LYS A 254 -1.81 -23.44 15.43
N GLU A 255 -1.04 -23.86 14.42
CA GLU A 255 -1.55 -24.46 13.18
C GLU A 255 -2.32 -25.77 13.47
N LEU A 256 -1.76 -26.64 14.32
CA LEU A 256 -2.41 -27.88 14.75
C LEU A 256 -3.74 -27.60 15.45
N ALA A 257 -3.77 -26.63 16.38
CA ALA A 257 -4.99 -26.26 17.08
C ALA A 257 -6.08 -25.77 16.11
N GLY A 258 -5.70 -25.01 15.07
CA GLY A 258 -6.61 -24.62 13.99
C GLY A 258 -7.19 -25.81 13.24
N TYR A 259 -6.33 -26.74 12.79
CA TYR A 259 -6.80 -27.95 12.09
C TYR A 259 -7.65 -28.88 12.96
N GLU A 260 -7.36 -28.98 14.26
CA GLU A 260 -8.18 -29.77 15.19
C GLU A 260 -9.56 -29.15 15.38
N LYS A 261 -9.63 -27.83 15.61
CA LYS A 261 -10.90 -27.11 15.69
C LYS A 261 -11.74 -27.27 14.41
N GLU A 262 -11.13 -27.05 13.24
CA GLU A 262 -11.83 -27.20 11.95
C GLU A 262 -12.31 -28.64 11.76
N LYS A 263 -11.48 -29.63 12.07
CA LYS A 263 -11.83 -31.05 11.96
C LYS A 263 -13.03 -31.40 12.83
N ASP A 264 -13.07 -30.92 14.06
CA ASP A 264 -14.15 -31.20 15.01
C ASP A 264 -15.47 -30.56 14.54
N LEU A 265 -15.42 -29.34 13.99
CA LEU A 265 -16.59 -28.66 13.41
C LEU A 265 -17.12 -29.36 12.16
N VAL A 266 -16.23 -29.76 11.23
CA VAL A 266 -16.60 -30.54 10.04
C VAL A 266 -17.23 -31.88 10.44
N HIS A 267 -16.67 -32.58 11.43
CA HIS A 267 -17.20 -33.86 11.90
C HIS A 267 -18.60 -33.72 12.52
N LYS A 268 -18.82 -32.69 13.35
CA LYS A 268 -20.16 -32.39 13.89
C LYS A 268 -21.16 -32.14 12.77
N LYS A 269 -20.81 -31.32 11.77
CA LYS A 269 -21.68 -31.00 10.63
C LYS A 269 -21.96 -32.19 9.73
N LEU A 270 -21.00 -33.10 9.57
CA LEU A 270 -21.20 -34.33 8.81
C LEU A 270 -22.21 -35.25 9.49
N ASN A 271 -22.12 -35.41 10.81
CA ASN A 271 -23.09 -36.20 11.59
C ASN A 271 -24.49 -35.56 11.69
N GLU A 272 -24.62 -34.25 11.49
CA GLU A 272 -25.91 -33.54 11.43
C GLU A 272 -26.61 -33.66 10.07
N LYS A 273 -25.87 -33.94 8.99
CA LYS A 273 -26.39 -34.03 7.61
C LYS A 273 -26.61 -35.48 7.14
N GLU A 274 -26.21 -36.48 7.92
CA GLU A 274 -26.53 -37.91 7.73
C GLU A 274 -27.90 -38.28 8.32
#